data_AF-A0A0F4XPH3-F1
#
_entry.id   AF-A0A0F4XPH3-F1
#
_cell.length_a   1.000
_cell.length_b   1.000
_cell.length_c   1.000
_cell.angle_alpha   90.00
_cell.angle_beta   90.00
_cell.angle_gamma   90.00
#
_symmetry.space_group_name_H-M   'P 1'
#
loop_
_entity.id
_entity.type
_entity.pdbx_description
1 polymer ?
#
loop_
_entity_poly.entity_id
_entity_poly.type
_entity_poly.pdbx_seq_one_letter_code
_entity_poly.pdbx_strand_id
1 'polypeptide(L)'
;MSNPQSTLILGCASTGAKFTPRNHYLTGDKLLDSICTGATIKGGQDAIVKEAIELYDLGCRYYHYHARNPITQEQTTDNDIYQAVSRNIQRSCKDVLLSFGASRNGKEVQENIRTFGEWERVSQCALPLHFGGAHFVTIQAAIELQIICELEKKTQKLDFEYMHSSAFLEDINKYVPSARVAQATMETNSTSKGADYGSTSPSIQFQVYRSAISARRQLGLFHEVEWVQLARSYGMTRFAVEHPSLQLGSSGQLNIILLFGFSSRLPFPSSYDEFCNIIEVAKSLESDISNPDYKKRKITITVGAAIIPQQAPLHYQAVDVGPRKGTEMCALRRLATYACQPGSGVDILRVGMEDTPYGVGEGGEVHMCDNRQLMEYVLEEMGYNNVAPELNPEAIINRMGLDIVRDEHLIAQRQRPLGISGSAGAFQ
;
A
#
# COMPACT_ATOMS: atom_id res chain seq x y z
N MET A 1 2.56 -7.40 38.91
CA MET A 1 3.33 -7.42 37.65
C MET A 1 2.48 -6.69 36.63
N SER A 2 2.92 -5.51 36.16
CA SER A 2 2.23 -4.79 35.09
C SER A 2 2.31 -5.63 33.82
N ASN A 3 1.18 -5.88 33.15
CA ASN A 3 1.20 -6.49 31.83
C ASN A 3 2.10 -5.66 30.91
N PRO A 4 2.95 -6.29 30.08
CA PRO A 4 3.73 -5.55 29.08
C PRO A 4 2.77 -4.75 28.19
N GLN A 5 3.08 -3.47 27.99
CA GLN A 5 2.31 -2.58 27.13
C GLN A 5 2.34 -3.11 25.69
N SER A 6 1.18 -3.17 25.03
CA SER A 6 1.10 -3.58 23.63
C SER A 6 1.69 -2.50 22.71
N THR A 7 2.26 -2.89 21.57
CA THR A 7 2.88 -1.97 20.62
C THR A 7 2.40 -2.18 19.19
N LEU A 8 2.30 -1.11 18.40
CA LEU A 8 2.01 -1.14 16.96
C LEU A 8 3.05 -0.36 16.15
N ILE A 9 3.37 -0.80 14.95
CA ILE A 9 4.20 -0.01 14.05
C ILE A 9 3.35 1.15 13.53
N LEU A 10 3.81 2.37 13.74
CA LEU A 10 3.17 3.54 13.15
C LEU A 10 3.70 3.80 11.75
N GLY A 11 2.77 3.93 10.82
CA GLY A 11 3.02 4.18 9.41
C GLY A 11 2.50 5.53 8.96
N CYS A 12 3.22 6.21 8.06
CA CYS A 12 2.74 7.39 7.37
C CYS A 12 2.66 7.16 5.85
N ALA A 13 1.51 7.44 5.23
CA ALA A 13 1.35 7.58 3.78
C ALA A 13 1.35 9.07 3.41
N SER A 14 2.54 9.60 3.12
CA SER A 14 2.80 11.04 3.23
C SER A 14 2.20 11.84 2.07
N THR A 15 2.43 11.43 0.83
CA THR A 15 2.20 12.28 -0.34
C THR A 15 1.11 11.80 -1.27
N GLY A 16 1.03 10.51 -1.59
CA GLY A 16 -0.02 9.96 -2.45
C GLY A 16 -0.03 10.45 -3.91
N ALA A 17 -0.92 9.82 -4.66
CA ALA A 17 -1.17 10.04 -6.10
C ALA A 17 -2.50 10.75 -6.42
N LYS A 18 -3.43 10.73 -5.46
CA LYS A 18 -4.84 11.07 -5.66
C LYS A 18 -5.13 12.56 -5.55
N PHE A 19 -4.51 13.20 -4.58
CA PHE A 19 -4.72 14.60 -4.22
C PHE A 19 -3.62 15.46 -4.85
N THR A 20 -3.79 15.74 -6.14
CA THR A 20 -2.85 16.55 -6.93
C THR A 20 -3.61 17.65 -7.70
N PRO A 21 -2.94 18.75 -8.06
CA PRO A 21 -3.59 19.88 -8.71
C PRO A 21 -4.40 19.53 -9.97
N ARG A 22 -3.89 18.64 -10.83
CA ARG A 22 -4.52 18.30 -12.11
C ARG A 22 -5.56 17.19 -12.01
N ASN A 23 -5.67 16.52 -10.86
CA ASN A 23 -6.61 15.42 -10.60
C ASN A 23 -7.97 15.87 -10.03
N HIS A 24 -8.13 17.17 -9.75
CA HIS A 24 -9.36 17.76 -9.24
C HIS A 24 -9.96 18.78 -10.21
N TYR A 25 -11.29 18.92 -10.21
CA TYR A 25 -11.97 20.06 -10.85
C TYR A 25 -12.51 20.97 -9.75
N LEU A 26 -12.18 22.26 -9.83
CA LEU A 26 -12.65 23.24 -8.85
C LEU A 26 -14.17 23.26 -8.81
N THR A 27 -14.73 23.09 -7.62
CA THR A 27 -16.17 23.06 -7.38
C THR A 27 -16.71 24.41 -6.93
N GLY A 28 -15.83 25.32 -6.49
CA GLY A 28 -16.19 26.59 -5.86
C GLY A 28 -16.23 26.51 -4.34
N ASP A 29 -16.18 25.32 -3.75
CA ASP A 29 -15.93 25.12 -2.33
C ASP A 29 -14.43 25.23 -2.05
N LYS A 30 -14.01 26.37 -1.49
CA LYS A 30 -12.60 26.69 -1.24
C LYS A 30 -11.89 25.66 -0.36
N LEU A 31 -12.58 25.12 0.65
CA LEU A 31 -11.98 24.14 1.56
C LEU A 31 -11.78 22.83 0.80
N LEU A 32 -12.84 22.34 0.17
CA LEU A 32 -12.80 21.07 -0.56
C LEU A 32 -11.79 21.12 -1.71
N ASP A 33 -11.75 22.23 -2.44
CA ASP A 33 -10.81 22.46 -3.54
C ASP A 33 -9.36 22.47 -3.04
N SER A 34 -9.08 23.08 -1.88
CA SER A 34 -7.74 23.10 -1.28
C SER A 34 -7.30 21.71 -0.84
N ILE A 35 -8.19 20.94 -0.20
CA ILE A 35 -7.94 19.55 0.19
C ILE A 35 -7.70 18.69 -1.06
N CYS A 36 -8.61 18.74 -2.04
CA CYS A 36 -8.57 17.86 -3.20
C CYS A 36 -7.39 18.12 -4.14
N THR A 37 -6.87 19.36 -4.17
CA THR A 37 -5.66 19.71 -4.92
C THR A 37 -4.37 19.37 -4.17
N GLY A 38 -4.47 18.94 -2.90
CA GLY A 38 -3.32 18.58 -2.07
C GLY A 38 -2.53 19.78 -1.57
N ALA A 39 -3.18 20.91 -1.27
CA ALA A 39 -2.51 22.17 -0.94
C ALA A 39 -1.52 22.09 0.25
N THR A 40 -1.76 21.18 1.20
CA THR A 40 -0.88 20.96 2.36
C THR A 40 0.18 19.87 2.15
N ILE A 41 0.05 19.08 1.08
CA ILE A 41 0.94 17.96 0.76
C ILE A 41 2.29 18.48 0.28
N LYS A 42 3.37 17.97 0.88
CA LYS A 42 4.74 18.38 0.52
C LYS A 42 5.17 17.66 -0.76
N GLY A 43 5.51 18.40 -1.81
CA GLY A 43 6.11 17.83 -3.03
C GLY A 43 7.58 18.14 -3.25
N GLY A 44 8.16 19.08 -2.50
CA GLY A 44 9.60 19.40 -2.57
C GLY A 44 10.43 18.46 -1.70
N GLN A 45 11.61 18.05 -2.19
CA GLN A 45 12.51 17.13 -1.49
C GLN A 45 12.76 17.53 -0.04
N ASP A 46 13.21 18.76 0.21
CA ASP A 46 13.54 19.22 1.57
C ASP A 46 12.32 19.24 2.50
N ALA A 47 11.15 19.58 1.97
CA ALA A 47 9.91 19.60 2.74
C ALA A 47 9.45 18.18 3.11
N ILE A 48 9.57 17.22 2.19
CA ILE A 48 9.26 15.80 2.45
C ILE A 48 10.23 15.23 3.48
N VAL A 49 11.53 15.49 3.34
CA VAL A 49 12.56 15.00 4.29
C VAL A 49 12.34 15.59 5.68
N LYS A 50 12.05 16.90 5.77
CA LYS A 50 11.76 17.55 7.05
C LYS A 50 10.53 16.93 7.72
N GLU A 51 9.44 16.73 6.97
CA GLU A 51 8.24 16.08 7.49
C GLU A 51 8.54 14.64 7.95
N ALA A 52 9.32 13.87 7.19
CA ALA A 52 9.69 12.51 7.58
C ALA A 52 10.48 12.46 8.89
N ILE A 53 11.35 13.45 9.16
CA ILE A 53 12.08 13.57 10.44
C ILE A 53 11.11 13.89 11.57
N GLU A 54 10.21 14.87 11.38
CA GLU A 54 9.22 15.24 12.38
C GLU A 54 8.31 14.06 12.75
N LEU A 55 7.88 13.27 11.76
CA LEU A 55 7.07 12.07 11.98
C LEU A 55 7.87 10.94 12.64
N TYR A 56 9.15 10.79 12.30
CA TYR A 56 10.03 9.80 12.93
C TYR A 56 10.21 10.08 14.42
N ASP A 57 10.34 11.35 14.80
CA ASP A 57 10.42 11.80 16.20
C ASP A 57 9.12 11.51 16.98
N LEU A 58 7.97 11.50 16.29
CA LEU A 58 6.67 11.08 16.84
C LEU A 58 6.49 9.55 16.92
N GLY A 59 7.46 8.77 16.43
CA GLY A 59 7.44 7.31 16.49
C GLY A 59 7.04 6.61 15.19
N CYS A 60 6.93 7.32 14.07
CA CYS A 60 6.72 6.70 12.77
C CYS A 60 7.92 5.83 12.39
N ARG A 61 7.66 4.58 11.98
CA ARG A 61 8.69 3.60 11.58
C ARG A 61 8.41 2.94 10.25
N TYR A 62 7.28 3.26 9.62
CA TYR A 62 6.96 2.87 8.26
C TYR A 62 6.58 4.13 7.46
N TYR A 63 7.32 4.47 6.42
CA TYR A 63 7.11 5.70 5.66
C TYR A 63 6.87 5.39 4.19
N HIS A 64 5.61 5.50 3.79
CA HIS A 64 5.14 5.33 2.43
C HIS A 64 5.03 6.71 1.74
N TYR A 65 5.59 6.83 0.54
CA TYR A 65 5.40 8.04 -0.27
C TYR A 65 5.42 7.76 -1.77
N HIS A 66 4.78 8.67 -2.49
CA HIS A 66 4.93 8.86 -3.92
C HIS A 66 5.84 10.05 -4.18
N ALA A 67 6.82 9.92 -5.07
CA ALA A 67 7.58 11.07 -5.53
C ALA A 67 6.65 12.05 -6.23
N ARG A 68 6.88 13.35 -6.00
CA ARG A 68 6.19 14.43 -6.70
C ARG A 68 7.19 15.25 -7.49
N ASN A 69 6.76 15.69 -8.66
CA ASN A 69 7.49 16.69 -9.42
C ASN A 69 7.50 18.00 -8.62
N PRO A 70 8.67 18.55 -8.24
CA PRO A 70 8.73 19.71 -7.36
C PRO A 70 8.17 20.98 -8.01
N ILE A 71 8.05 21.02 -9.34
CA ILE A 71 7.51 22.17 -10.08
C ILE A 71 5.99 22.08 -10.18
N THR A 72 5.47 20.94 -10.64
CA THR A 72 4.04 20.78 -10.94
C THR A 72 3.22 20.24 -9.77
N GLN A 73 3.89 19.68 -8.75
CA GLN A 73 3.30 18.99 -7.59
C GLN A 73 2.49 17.73 -7.95
N GLU A 74 2.57 17.26 -9.19
CA GLU A 74 1.98 16.00 -9.63
C GLU A 74 2.83 14.80 -9.21
N GLN A 75 2.21 13.61 -9.16
CA GLN A 75 2.97 12.37 -9.03
C GLN A 75 3.92 12.20 -10.22
N THR A 76 5.13 11.74 -9.94
CA THR A 76 6.14 11.40 -10.96
C THR A 76 6.61 9.95 -10.84
N THR A 77 7.14 9.41 -11.93
CA THR A 77 7.85 8.11 -11.99
C THR A 77 9.37 8.28 -11.89
N ASP A 78 9.86 9.52 -11.78
CA ASP A 78 11.27 9.84 -11.82
C ASP A 78 12.03 9.25 -10.61
N ASN A 79 12.89 8.28 -10.91
CA ASN A 79 13.70 7.58 -9.93
C ASN A 79 14.74 8.49 -9.25
N ASP A 80 15.22 9.55 -9.90
CA ASP A 80 16.19 10.45 -9.28
C ASP A 80 15.56 11.21 -8.11
N ILE A 81 14.28 11.57 -8.23
CA ILE A 81 13.52 12.19 -7.13
C ILE A 81 13.28 11.19 -6.01
N TYR A 82 12.88 9.94 -6.32
CA TYR A 82 12.75 8.88 -5.31
C TYR A 82 14.07 8.68 -4.55
N GLN A 83 15.18 8.51 -5.27
CA GLN A 83 16.49 8.28 -4.68
C GLN A 83 16.99 9.46 -3.84
N ALA A 84 16.78 10.69 -4.29
CA ALA A 84 17.23 11.87 -3.57
C ALA A 84 16.47 12.02 -2.24
N VAL A 85 15.16 11.83 -2.23
CA VAL A 85 14.34 11.85 -1.01
C VAL A 85 14.73 10.70 -0.07
N SER A 86 14.74 9.46 -0.57
CA SER A 86 14.96 8.27 0.27
C SER A 86 16.34 8.26 0.92
N ARG A 87 17.40 8.65 0.22
CA ARG A 87 18.77 8.70 0.78
C ARG A 87 18.84 9.68 1.94
N ASN A 88 18.16 10.82 1.85
CA ASN A 88 18.12 11.80 2.93
C ASN A 88 17.30 11.29 4.11
N ILE A 89 16.16 10.63 3.87
CA ILE A 89 15.38 10.01 4.94
C ILE A 89 16.17 8.89 5.63
N GLN A 90 16.82 7.99 4.88
CA GLN A 90 17.63 6.89 5.47
C GLN A 90 18.79 7.41 6.32
N ARG A 91 19.38 8.56 5.98
CA ARG A 91 20.46 9.18 6.76
C ARG A 91 19.94 9.77 8.08
N SER A 92 18.76 10.38 8.06
CA SER A 92 18.19 11.08 9.21
C SER A 92 17.35 10.17 10.11
N CYS A 93 16.71 9.15 9.54
CA CYS A 93 15.75 8.25 10.18
C CYS A 93 16.24 6.80 10.03
N LYS A 94 17.22 6.38 10.86
CA LYS A 94 18.03 5.17 10.62
C LYS A 94 17.24 3.86 10.54
N ASP A 95 16.15 3.76 11.29
CA ASP A 95 15.39 2.51 11.45
C ASP A 95 14.01 2.56 10.77
N VAL A 96 13.79 3.53 9.86
CA VAL A 96 12.52 3.66 9.14
C VAL A 96 12.44 2.69 7.97
N LEU A 97 11.30 2.01 7.86
CA LEU A 97 10.95 1.20 6.71
C LEU A 97 10.33 2.07 5.63
N LEU A 98 11.08 2.35 4.58
CA LEU A 98 10.56 3.03 3.39
C LEU A 98 9.68 2.12 2.52
N SER A 99 8.57 2.68 2.04
CA SER A 99 7.71 2.11 0.99
C SER A 99 7.50 3.16 -0.11
N PHE A 100 7.56 2.74 -1.39
CA PHE A 100 7.24 3.61 -2.52
C PHE A 100 5.90 3.24 -3.14
N GLY A 101 5.06 4.24 -3.40
CA GLY A 101 3.85 4.07 -4.16
C GLY A 101 4.09 4.08 -5.67
N ALA A 102 3.46 3.16 -6.41
CA ALA A 102 3.60 3.05 -7.87
C ALA A 102 2.26 3.23 -8.61
N SER A 103 1.38 4.10 -8.10
CA SER A 103 0.05 4.31 -8.71
C SER A 103 0.16 4.73 -10.18
N ARG A 104 -0.84 4.32 -10.97
CA ARG A 104 -1.00 4.68 -12.40
C ARG A 104 -1.74 6.00 -12.60
N ASN A 105 -2.23 6.59 -11.50
CA ASN A 105 -2.97 7.84 -11.51
C ASN A 105 -2.02 9.04 -11.74
N GLY A 106 -2.55 10.13 -12.28
CA GLY A 106 -1.81 11.37 -12.55
C GLY A 106 -1.38 11.50 -14.00
N LYS A 107 -1.50 12.73 -14.53
CA LYS A 107 -1.23 13.00 -15.95
C LYS A 107 0.23 12.73 -16.34
N GLU A 108 1.18 13.10 -15.48
CA GLU A 108 2.61 12.91 -15.76
C GLU A 108 2.97 11.43 -15.79
N VAL A 109 2.45 10.62 -14.86
CA VAL A 109 2.60 9.17 -14.88
C VAL A 109 2.03 8.58 -16.18
N GLN A 110 0.83 8.99 -16.59
CA GLN A 110 0.23 8.51 -17.84
C GLN A 110 1.05 8.92 -19.08
N GLU A 111 1.62 10.13 -19.09
CA GLU A 111 2.51 10.60 -20.17
C GLU A 111 3.81 9.80 -20.23
N ASN A 112 4.42 9.52 -19.07
CA ASN A 112 5.61 8.69 -18.97
C ASN A 112 5.34 7.25 -19.44
N ILE A 113 4.21 6.65 -19.04
CA ILE A 113 3.79 5.33 -19.53
C ILE A 113 3.60 5.33 -21.05
N ARG A 114 2.99 6.38 -21.62
CA ARG A 114 2.82 6.49 -23.09
C ARG A 114 4.16 6.58 -23.82
N THR A 115 5.16 7.20 -23.19
CA THR A 115 6.47 7.45 -23.79
C THR A 115 7.43 6.27 -23.62
N PHE A 116 7.47 5.66 -22.44
CA PHE A 116 8.47 4.68 -22.04
C PHE A 116 7.90 3.29 -21.73
N GLY A 117 6.58 3.15 -21.73
CA GLY A 117 5.87 1.89 -21.44
C GLY A 117 5.52 1.70 -19.96
N GLU A 118 4.78 0.63 -19.66
CA GLU A 118 4.24 0.37 -18.33
C GLU A 118 5.30 0.06 -17.26
N TRP A 119 6.51 -0.37 -17.66
CA TRP A 119 7.62 -0.58 -16.72
C TRP A 119 8.01 0.70 -15.99
N GLU A 120 7.96 1.84 -16.68
CA GLU A 120 8.37 3.14 -16.15
C GLU A 120 7.67 3.46 -14.82
N ARG A 121 6.37 3.13 -14.70
CA ARG A 121 5.56 3.35 -13.50
C ARG A 121 6.07 2.63 -12.25
N VAL A 122 6.66 1.44 -12.43
CA VAL A 122 7.07 0.54 -11.35
C VAL A 122 8.58 0.30 -11.32
N SER A 123 9.33 1.06 -12.11
CA SER A 123 10.79 0.89 -12.30
C SER A 123 11.57 1.03 -10.99
N GLN A 124 11.03 1.78 -10.02
CA GLN A 124 11.54 1.90 -8.66
C GLN A 124 11.62 0.57 -7.90
N CYS A 125 10.93 -0.49 -8.35
CA CYS A 125 11.11 -1.86 -7.84
C CYS A 125 12.55 -2.36 -7.99
N ALA A 126 13.28 -1.88 -9.02
CA ALA A 126 14.64 -2.29 -9.31
C ALA A 126 15.71 -1.43 -8.60
N LEU A 127 15.32 -0.51 -7.72
CA LEU A 127 16.26 0.30 -6.95
C LEU A 127 16.70 -0.41 -5.66
N PRO A 128 18.00 -0.70 -5.47
CA PRO A 128 18.49 -1.24 -4.21
C PRO A 128 18.52 -0.16 -3.11
N LEU A 129 18.37 -0.59 -1.85
CA LEU A 129 18.35 0.32 -0.69
C LEU A 129 19.55 1.27 -0.66
N HIS A 130 20.78 0.76 -0.87
CA HIS A 130 22.00 1.57 -0.81
C HIS A 130 22.13 2.62 -1.92
N PHE A 131 21.35 2.50 -3.01
CA PHE A 131 21.24 3.56 -4.03
C PHE A 131 19.98 4.42 -3.87
N GLY A 132 19.28 4.36 -2.74
CA GLY A 132 18.06 5.13 -2.51
C GLY A 132 16.79 4.41 -2.94
N GLY A 133 16.78 3.08 -2.92
CA GLY A 133 15.56 2.29 -3.01
C GLY A 133 14.76 2.28 -1.71
N ALA A 134 13.66 1.52 -1.70
CA ALA A 134 12.78 1.30 -0.56
C ALA A 134 12.69 -0.18 -0.17
N HIS A 135 12.26 -0.46 1.07
CA HIS A 135 12.03 -1.82 1.57
C HIS A 135 10.82 -2.46 0.88
N PHE A 136 9.84 -1.63 0.52
CA PHE A 136 8.63 -2.03 -0.19
C PHE A 136 8.38 -1.13 -1.40
N VAL A 137 7.71 -1.68 -2.41
CA VAL A 137 7.13 -0.91 -3.51
C VAL A 137 5.73 -1.46 -3.76
N THR A 138 4.71 -0.60 -3.66
CA THR A 138 3.32 -0.96 -3.81
C THR A 138 2.94 -1.02 -5.30
N ILE A 139 2.73 -2.22 -5.84
CA ILE A 139 2.62 -2.45 -7.30
C ILE A 139 1.21 -2.72 -7.83
N GLN A 140 0.24 -3.03 -6.95
CA GLN A 140 -0.89 -3.86 -7.35
C GLN A 140 -2.07 -3.13 -8.01
N ALA A 141 -2.59 -2.01 -7.49
CA ALA A 141 -3.93 -1.52 -7.83
C ALA A 141 -4.24 -1.38 -9.35
N ALA A 142 -3.28 -0.98 -10.19
CA ALA A 142 -3.51 -0.82 -11.63
C ALA A 142 -3.21 -2.08 -12.47
N ILE A 143 -2.18 -2.85 -12.09
CA ILE A 143 -1.80 -4.13 -12.73
C ILE A 143 -2.90 -5.16 -12.50
N GLU A 144 -3.36 -5.24 -11.26
CA GLU A 144 -4.37 -6.17 -10.79
C GLU A 144 -5.60 -6.12 -11.67
N LEU A 145 -6.15 -4.92 -11.86
CA LEU A 145 -7.48 -4.74 -12.41
C LEU A 145 -7.61 -5.34 -13.80
N GLN A 146 -6.59 -5.26 -14.64
CA GLN A 146 -6.69 -5.78 -16.00
C GLN A 146 -6.64 -7.31 -16.04
N ILE A 147 -5.75 -7.91 -15.27
CA ILE A 147 -5.59 -9.37 -15.20
C ILE A 147 -6.82 -9.98 -14.53
N ILE A 148 -7.20 -9.46 -13.35
CA ILE A 148 -8.30 -10.01 -12.57
C ILE A 148 -9.65 -9.76 -13.21
N CYS A 149 -9.90 -8.60 -13.85
CA CYS A 149 -11.15 -8.38 -14.58
C CYS A 149 -11.22 -9.25 -15.85
N GLU A 150 -10.09 -9.59 -16.47
CA GLU A 150 -10.08 -10.56 -17.57
C GLU A 150 -10.43 -11.96 -17.05
N LEU A 151 -9.83 -12.38 -15.93
CA LEU A 151 -10.11 -13.66 -15.30
C LEU A 151 -11.58 -13.75 -14.86
N GLU A 152 -12.13 -12.70 -14.24
CA GLU A 152 -13.54 -12.57 -13.84
C GLU A 152 -14.48 -12.81 -15.02
N LYS A 153 -14.18 -12.21 -16.18
CA LYS A 153 -14.99 -12.37 -17.40
C LYS A 153 -14.93 -13.79 -17.97
N LYS A 154 -13.77 -14.46 -17.87
CA LYS A 154 -13.58 -15.83 -18.38
C LYS A 154 -14.25 -16.87 -17.49
N THR A 155 -14.13 -16.71 -16.18
CA THR A 155 -14.59 -17.68 -15.18
C THR A 155 -16.04 -17.43 -14.74
N GLN A 156 -16.55 -16.21 -14.95
CA GLN A 156 -17.87 -15.75 -14.50
C GLN A 156 -18.07 -15.84 -12.97
N LYS A 157 -17.00 -16.03 -12.18
CA LYS A 157 -17.05 -16.19 -10.72
C LYS A 157 -15.72 -15.71 -10.08
N LEU A 158 -15.81 -14.80 -9.11
CA LEU A 158 -14.68 -14.34 -8.26
C LEU A 158 -15.11 -14.20 -6.80
N ASP A 159 -15.80 -15.21 -6.27
CA ASP A 159 -16.04 -15.29 -4.82
C ASP A 159 -14.93 -16.04 -4.10
N PHE A 160 -14.90 -15.90 -2.78
CA PHE A 160 -13.86 -16.48 -1.95
C PHE A 160 -13.83 -18.01 -2.01
N GLU A 161 -14.98 -18.67 -2.10
CA GLU A 161 -15.05 -20.13 -2.19
C GLU A 161 -14.31 -20.62 -3.45
N TYR A 162 -14.60 -20.02 -4.61
CA TYR A 162 -13.89 -20.34 -5.84
C TYR A 162 -12.40 -20.05 -5.71
N MET A 163 -12.01 -18.87 -5.22
CA MET A 163 -10.60 -18.47 -5.13
C MET A 163 -9.77 -19.28 -4.11
N HIS A 164 -10.39 -20.11 -3.27
CA HIS A 164 -9.72 -21.08 -2.39
C HIS A 164 -9.76 -22.53 -2.93
N SER A 165 -10.34 -22.74 -4.11
CA SER A 165 -10.57 -24.09 -4.65
C SER A 165 -9.45 -24.56 -5.58
N SER A 166 -9.38 -25.87 -5.80
CA SER A 166 -8.52 -26.47 -6.83
C SER A 166 -8.89 -26.02 -8.24
N ALA A 167 -10.17 -25.70 -8.50
CA ALA A 167 -10.61 -25.18 -9.80
C ALA A 167 -9.94 -23.84 -10.13
N PHE A 168 -9.77 -22.97 -9.14
CA PHE A 168 -9.03 -21.73 -9.33
C PHE A 168 -7.57 -21.96 -9.69
N LEU A 169 -6.90 -22.92 -9.04
CA LEU A 169 -5.53 -23.31 -9.42
C LEU A 169 -5.45 -23.82 -10.86
N GLU A 170 -6.42 -24.62 -11.30
CA GLU A 170 -6.47 -25.09 -12.69
C GLU A 170 -6.61 -23.94 -13.68
N ASP A 171 -7.49 -22.98 -13.38
CA ASP A 171 -7.72 -21.82 -14.23
C ASP A 171 -6.51 -20.88 -14.27
N ILE A 172 -5.83 -20.66 -13.12
CA ILE A 172 -4.57 -19.91 -13.05
C ILE A 172 -3.50 -20.56 -13.93
N ASN A 173 -3.33 -21.88 -13.82
CA ASN A 173 -2.29 -22.60 -14.57
C ASN A 173 -2.54 -22.61 -16.08
N LYS A 174 -3.80 -22.49 -16.51
CA LYS A 174 -4.19 -22.41 -17.93
C LYS A 174 -4.31 -20.96 -18.42
N TYR A 175 -4.22 -19.97 -17.54
CA TYR A 175 -4.47 -18.58 -17.89
C TYR A 175 -3.37 -18.03 -18.80
N VAL A 176 -3.78 -17.62 -20.00
CA VAL A 176 -2.95 -16.85 -20.93
C VAL A 176 -3.51 -15.43 -21.02
N PRO A 177 -2.74 -14.39 -20.63
CA PRO A 177 -3.22 -13.03 -20.63
C PRO A 177 -3.35 -12.50 -22.07
N SER A 178 -4.45 -11.79 -22.35
CA SER A 178 -4.70 -11.27 -23.69
C SER A 178 -3.77 -10.09 -24.05
N ALA A 179 -3.37 -10.03 -25.32
CA ALA A 179 -2.68 -8.88 -25.91
C ALA A 179 -3.62 -7.72 -26.27
N ARG A 180 -4.95 -7.92 -26.17
CA ARG A 180 -5.93 -6.88 -26.49
C ARG A 180 -5.88 -5.79 -25.43
N VAL A 181 -5.65 -4.56 -25.86
CA VAL A 181 -5.75 -3.37 -25.01
C VAL A 181 -7.17 -3.28 -24.46
N ALA A 182 -7.28 -3.18 -23.15
CA ALA A 182 -8.52 -2.99 -22.44
C ALA A 182 -8.42 -1.76 -21.54
N GLN A 183 -9.51 -1.01 -21.45
CA GLN A 183 -9.69 -0.07 -20.36
C GLN A 183 -10.29 -0.85 -19.19
N ALA A 184 -9.60 -0.85 -18.05
CA ALA A 184 -10.15 -1.31 -16.80
C ALA A 184 -10.54 -0.06 -15.99
N THR A 185 -11.80 0.00 -15.58
CA THR A 185 -12.27 1.04 -14.67
C THR A 185 -12.31 0.47 -13.27
N MET A 186 -11.81 1.25 -12.31
CA MET A 186 -11.95 0.93 -10.90
C MET A 186 -13.07 1.79 -10.32
N GLU A 187 -14.11 1.14 -9.81
CA GLU A 187 -15.08 1.80 -8.95
C GLU A 187 -14.37 2.19 -7.66
N THR A 188 -14.12 3.49 -7.46
CA THR A 188 -13.36 4.04 -6.34
C THR A 188 -13.97 5.35 -5.86
N ASN A 189 -13.82 5.63 -4.58
CA ASN A 189 -14.09 6.92 -3.99
C ASN A 189 -12.89 7.83 -4.25
N SER A 190 -12.99 8.69 -5.27
CA SER A 190 -11.86 9.53 -5.68
C SER A 190 -12.24 10.97 -6.02
N THR A 191 -11.23 11.84 -6.12
CA THR A 191 -11.32 13.14 -6.81
C THR A 191 -11.71 12.92 -8.27
N SER A 192 -12.19 13.97 -8.95
CA SER A 192 -12.87 13.88 -10.25
C SER A 192 -12.12 13.16 -11.36
N LYS A 193 -10.80 13.01 -11.27
CA LYS A 193 -9.98 12.24 -12.24
C LYS A 193 -9.19 11.10 -11.61
N GLY A 194 -9.21 10.94 -10.29
CA GLY A 194 -8.33 9.97 -9.63
C GLY A 194 -8.75 8.50 -9.75
N ALA A 195 -9.84 8.21 -10.46
CA ALA A 195 -10.30 6.86 -10.79
C ALA A 195 -9.87 6.40 -12.20
N ASP A 196 -9.19 7.24 -12.99
CA ASP A 196 -8.71 6.85 -14.32
C ASP A 196 -7.34 6.18 -14.24
N TYR A 197 -7.37 4.85 -14.33
CA TYR A 197 -6.17 4.03 -14.34
C TYR A 197 -5.67 3.74 -15.75
N GLY A 198 -6.19 4.36 -16.81
CA GLY A 198 -5.69 4.25 -18.20
C GLY A 198 -5.95 2.91 -18.91
N SER A 199 -5.50 2.78 -20.16
CA SER A 199 -5.68 1.60 -21.01
C SER A 199 -4.35 0.88 -21.28
N THR A 200 -4.32 -0.45 -21.16
CA THR A 200 -3.20 -1.29 -21.64
C THR A 200 -3.69 -2.74 -21.75
N SER A 201 -2.84 -3.68 -22.17
CA SER A 201 -3.22 -5.08 -22.29
C SER A 201 -2.89 -5.89 -21.03
N PRO A 202 -3.72 -6.88 -20.64
CA PRO A 202 -3.39 -7.81 -19.57
C PRO A 202 -2.02 -8.48 -19.73
N SER A 203 -1.61 -8.78 -20.97
CA SER A 203 -0.29 -9.37 -21.25
C SER A 203 0.88 -8.48 -20.84
N ILE A 204 0.79 -7.16 -21.10
CA ILE A 204 1.82 -6.20 -20.68
C ILE A 204 1.81 -6.07 -19.16
N GLN A 205 0.64 -5.94 -18.53
CA GLN A 205 0.56 -5.84 -17.07
C GLN A 205 1.12 -7.10 -16.39
N PHE A 206 0.84 -8.28 -16.93
CA PHE A 206 1.40 -9.54 -16.43
C PHE A 206 2.93 -9.56 -16.51
N GLN A 207 3.49 -9.15 -17.64
CA GLN A 207 4.95 -9.07 -17.83
C GLN A 207 5.60 -8.05 -16.89
N VAL A 208 4.99 -6.87 -16.73
CA VAL A 208 5.46 -5.83 -15.82
C VAL A 208 5.40 -6.31 -14.37
N TYR A 209 4.31 -6.96 -13.96
CA TYR A 209 4.19 -7.52 -12.61
C TYR A 209 5.26 -8.58 -12.34
N ARG A 210 5.46 -9.50 -13.29
CA ARG A 210 6.51 -10.52 -13.21
C ARG A 210 7.89 -9.87 -13.06
N SER A 211 8.16 -8.83 -13.85
CA SER A 211 9.44 -8.11 -13.82
C SER A 211 9.65 -7.38 -12.49
N ALA A 212 8.60 -6.77 -11.94
CA ALA A 212 8.64 -6.11 -10.65
C ALA A 212 8.95 -7.10 -9.52
N ILE A 213 8.22 -8.22 -9.44
CA ILE A 213 8.48 -9.30 -8.46
C ILE A 213 9.91 -9.83 -8.62
N SER A 214 10.34 -10.10 -9.86
CA SER A 214 11.69 -10.60 -10.10
C SER A 214 12.77 -9.61 -9.67
N ALA A 215 12.58 -8.31 -9.90
CA ALA A 215 13.50 -7.27 -9.47
C ALA A 215 13.61 -7.20 -7.95
N ARG A 216 12.48 -7.21 -7.22
CA ARG A 216 12.48 -7.24 -5.75
C ARG A 216 13.22 -8.45 -5.20
N ARG A 217 12.95 -9.64 -5.76
CA ARG A 217 13.63 -10.88 -5.40
C ARG A 217 15.14 -10.84 -5.65
N GLN A 218 15.59 -10.29 -6.78
CA GLN A 218 17.02 -10.11 -7.07
C GLN A 218 17.70 -9.18 -6.05
N LEU A 219 16.97 -8.19 -5.57
CA LEU A 219 17.43 -7.28 -4.53
C LEU A 219 17.32 -7.84 -3.11
N GLY A 220 16.73 -9.03 -2.94
CA GLY A 220 16.42 -9.57 -1.62
C GLY A 220 15.50 -8.66 -0.82
N LEU A 221 14.58 -7.96 -1.49
CA LEU A 221 13.64 -7.02 -0.89
C LEU A 221 12.21 -7.55 -1.00
N PHE A 222 11.36 -6.99 -0.16
CA PHE A 222 10.01 -7.48 0.07
C PHE A 222 9.03 -7.03 -1.01
N HIS A 223 7.91 -7.76 -1.02
CA HIS A 223 6.75 -7.44 -1.85
C HIS A 223 5.70 -6.73 -1.03
N GLU A 224 4.99 -5.82 -1.67
CA GLU A 224 3.86 -5.13 -1.08
C GLU A 224 2.75 -4.95 -2.09
N VAL A 225 1.53 -5.20 -1.62
CA VAL A 225 0.32 -5.08 -2.42
C VAL A 225 -0.71 -4.25 -1.67
N GLU A 226 -1.56 -3.58 -2.42
CA GLU A 226 -2.60 -2.71 -1.90
C GLU A 226 -3.96 -3.23 -2.33
N TRP A 227 -4.83 -3.41 -1.36
CA TRP A 227 -6.18 -3.87 -1.54
C TRP A 227 -7.13 -2.69 -1.43
N VAL A 228 -7.89 -2.53 -2.51
CA VAL A 228 -8.83 -1.44 -2.71
C VAL A 228 -10.21 -1.94 -3.13
N GLN A 229 -10.31 -3.21 -3.54
CA GLN A 229 -11.55 -3.91 -3.86
C GLN A 229 -11.45 -5.36 -3.35
N LEU A 230 -12.08 -5.68 -2.23
CA LEU A 230 -11.80 -6.88 -1.42
C LEU A 230 -11.64 -8.17 -2.24
N ALA A 231 -12.68 -8.58 -2.98
CA ALA A 231 -12.65 -9.84 -3.73
C ALA A 231 -11.63 -9.85 -4.88
N ARG A 232 -11.51 -8.75 -5.63
CA ARG A 232 -10.55 -8.64 -6.75
C ARG A 232 -9.11 -8.58 -6.25
N SER A 233 -8.86 -7.86 -5.16
CA SER A 233 -7.54 -7.72 -4.59
C SER A 233 -7.08 -9.01 -3.93
N TYR A 234 -7.98 -9.71 -3.24
CA TYR A 234 -7.73 -11.09 -2.81
C TYR A 234 -7.42 -12.00 -4.01
N GLY A 235 -8.29 -12.02 -5.02
CA GLY A 235 -8.16 -12.90 -6.18
C GLY A 235 -6.87 -12.69 -6.95
N MET A 236 -6.47 -11.44 -7.16
CA MET A 236 -5.21 -11.12 -7.82
C MET A 236 -3.99 -11.47 -6.97
N THR A 237 -4.07 -11.24 -5.65
CA THR A 237 -2.96 -11.60 -4.75
C THR A 237 -2.80 -13.12 -4.73
N ARG A 238 -3.90 -13.88 -4.61
CA ARG A 238 -3.90 -15.34 -4.70
C ARG A 238 -3.37 -15.81 -6.06
N PHE A 239 -3.85 -15.23 -7.15
CA PHE A 239 -3.33 -15.49 -8.49
C PHE A 239 -1.81 -15.30 -8.53
N ALA A 240 -1.29 -14.18 -8.04
CA ALA A 240 0.14 -13.87 -8.10
C ALA A 240 0.99 -14.76 -7.19
N VAL A 241 0.45 -15.16 -6.04
CA VAL A 241 1.08 -16.08 -5.10
C VAL A 241 1.21 -17.49 -5.68
N GLU A 242 0.15 -18.00 -6.29
CA GLU A 242 0.06 -19.40 -6.77
C GLU A 242 0.61 -19.57 -8.20
N HIS A 243 0.57 -18.52 -9.03
CA HIS A 243 0.95 -18.62 -10.43
C HIS A 243 2.47 -18.91 -10.57
N PRO A 244 2.88 -20.01 -11.26
CA PRO A 244 4.27 -20.46 -11.30
C PRO A 244 5.28 -19.42 -11.81
N SER A 245 4.87 -18.57 -12.75
CA SER A 245 5.71 -17.49 -13.30
C SER A 245 5.81 -16.23 -12.43
N LEU A 246 4.94 -16.02 -11.44
CA LEU A 246 4.92 -14.83 -10.59
C LEU A 246 5.53 -15.12 -9.23
N GLN A 247 4.94 -16.02 -8.45
CA GLN A 247 5.40 -16.41 -7.11
C GLN A 247 5.56 -15.20 -6.17
N LEU A 248 4.53 -14.36 -6.08
CA LEU A 248 4.49 -13.25 -5.14
C LEU A 248 4.71 -13.75 -3.70
N GLY A 249 5.49 -13.01 -2.90
CA GLY A 249 5.83 -13.42 -1.53
C GLY A 249 6.80 -14.60 -1.44
N SER A 250 7.45 -14.97 -2.55
CA SER A 250 8.49 -16.03 -2.57
C SER A 250 9.74 -15.72 -1.75
N SER A 251 9.93 -14.47 -1.34
CA SER A 251 10.95 -14.04 -0.36
C SER A 251 10.61 -14.44 1.08
N GLY A 252 9.54 -15.20 1.31
CA GLY A 252 9.09 -15.62 2.64
C GLY A 252 8.20 -14.61 3.36
N GLN A 253 7.99 -13.42 2.78
CA GLN A 253 7.12 -12.39 3.34
C GLN A 253 6.41 -11.57 2.25
N LEU A 254 5.17 -11.15 2.56
CA LEU A 254 4.37 -10.23 1.76
C LEU A 254 3.63 -9.26 2.69
N ASN A 255 3.76 -7.95 2.45
CA ASN A 255 2.94 -6.93 3.11
C ASN A 255 1.66 -6.68 2.31
N ILE A 256 0.51 -6.71 2.99
CA ILE A 256 -0.80 -6.38 2.40
C ILE A 256 -1.32 -5.11 3.07
N ILE A 257 -1.50 -4.06 2.28
CA ILE A 257 -2.14 -2.81 2.69
C ILE A 257 -3.64 -2.91 2.42
N LEU A 258 -4.46 -2.79 3.46
CA LEU A 258 -5.92 -2.72 3.38
C LEU A 258 -6.36 -1.25 3.47
N LEU A 259 -6.87 -0.69 2.37
CA LEU A 259 -7.35 0.69 2.33
C LEU A 259 -8.88 0.75 2.47
N PHE A 260 -9.32 0.78 3.72
CA PHE A 260 -10.73 0.76 4.06
C PHE A 260 -11.45 2.04 3.60
N GLY A 261 -12.56 1.86 2.88
CA GLY A 261 -13.37 2.95 2.36
C GLY A 261 -12.85 3.56 1.07
N PHE A 262 -11.78 3.01 0.47
CA PHE A 262 -11.29 3.43 -0.84
C PHE A 262 -12.32 3.17 -1.95
N SER A 263 -13.16 2.14 -1.82
CA SER A 263 -14.25 1.85 -2.75
C SER A 263 -15.46 1.25 -2.04
N SER A 264 -16.60 1.24 -2.72
CA SER A 264 -17.78 0.47 -2.31
C SER A 264 -17.53 -1.04 -2.19
N ARG A 265 -16.48 -1.56 -2.85
CA ARG A 265 -16.09 -2.98 -2.86
C ARG A 265 -15.04 -3.32 -1.80
N LEU A 266 -14.55 -2.33 -1.07
CA LEU A 266 -13.82 -2.45 0.19
C LEU A 266 -14.25 -1.26 1.06
N PRO A 267 -15.50 -1.27 1.56
CA PRO A 267 -16.02 -0.16 2.35
C PRO A 267 -15.25 -0.03 3.66
N PHE A 268 -15.48 1.08 4.37
CA PHE A 268 -15.03 1.16 5.75
C PHE A 268 -15.86 0.18 6.60
N PRO A 269 -15.22 -0.66 7.44
CA PRO A 269 -15.92 -1.70 8.18
C PRO A 269 -16.90 -1.09 9.17
N SER A 270 -18.12 -1.63 9.21
CA SER A 270 -19.19 -1.16 10.08
C SER A 270 -18.95 -1.52 11.55
N SER A 271 -18.21 -2.59 11.79
CA SER A 271 -17.91 -3.15 13.12
C SER A 271 -16.46 -3.67 13.21
N TYR A 272 -15.99 -3.90 14.43
CA TYR A 272 -14.70 -4.54 14.68
C TYR A 272 -14.63 -5.99 14.17
N ASP A 273 -15.74 -6.73 14.24
CA ASP A 273 -15.81 -8.11 13.75
C ASP A 273 -15.64 -8.17 12.22
N GLU A 274 -16.30 -7.26 11.48
CA GLU A 274 -16.13 -7.13 10.03
C GLU A 274 -14.67 -6.78 9.67
N PHE A 275 -14.06 -5.86 10.41
CA PHE A 275 -12.65 -5.50 10.26
C PHE A 275 -11.73 -6.72 10.44
N CYS A 276 -11.93 -7.52 11.50
CA CYS A 276 -11.14 -8.72 11.75
C CYS A 276 -11.34 -9.78 10.67
N ASN A 277 -12.57 -9.99 10.19
CA ASN A 277 -12.85 -10.95 9.12
C ASN A 277 -12.07 -10.62 7.84
N ILE A 278 -11.96 -9.34 7.49
CA ILE A 278 -11.19 -8.90 6.32
C ILE A 278 -9.67 -9.14 6.52
N ILE A 279 -9.18 -8.95 7.74
CA ILE A 279 -7.78 -9.24 8.09
C ILE A 279 -7.49 -10.74 8.01
N GLU A 280 -8.39 -11.59 8.51
CA GLU A 280 -8.26 -13.05 8.41
C GLU A 280 -8.25 -13.54 6.96
N VAL A 281 -9.07 -12.92 6.09
CA VAL A 281 -9.03 -13.16 4.64
C VAL A 281 -7.64 -12.84 4.06
N ALA A 282 -7.00 -11.75 4.50
CA ALA A 282 -5.64 -11.43 4.07
C ALA A 282 -4.59 -12.42 4.64
N LYS A 283 -4.71 -12.81 5.91
CA LYS A 283 -3.82 -13.80 6.54
C LYS A 283 -3.96 -15.20 5.96
N SER A 284 -5.08 -15.56 5.32
CA SER A 284 -5.23 -16.85 4.64
C SER A 284 -4.23 -17.06 3.48
N LEU A 285 -3.59 -15.99 3.00
CA LEU A 285 -2.53 -16.03 1.97
C LEU A 285 -1.16 -16.50 2.50
N GLU A 286 -1.04 -16.75 3.81
CA GLU A 286 0.15 -17.38 4.40
C GLU A 286 0.38 -18.80 3.87
N SER A 287 -0.70 -19.53 3.57
CA SER A 287 -0.67 -20.89 3.04
C SER A 287 -1.06 -20.94 1.56
N ASP A 288 -0.54 -21.93 0.83
CA ASP A 288 -0.96 -22.20 -0.55
C ASP A 288 -2.23 -23.06 -0.56
N ILE A 289 -3.06 -22.95 -1.61
CA ILE A 289 -4.28 -23.77 -1.76
C ILE A 289 -3.97 -25.27 -1.70
N SER A 290 -2.83 -25.68 -2.28
CA SER A 290 -2.41 -27.09 -2.30
C SER A 290 -1.93 -27.62 -0.95
N ASN A 291 -1.62 -26.74 0.01
CA ASN A 291 -1.13 -27.13 1.33
C ASN A 291 -1.59 -26.12 2.39
N PRO A 292 -2.88 -26.15 2.78
CA PRO A 292 -3.48 -25.15 3.67
C PRO A 292 -2.89 -25.17 5.10
N ASP A 293 -2.41 -26.33 5.56
CA ASP A 293 -1.88 -26.50 6.92
C ASP A 293 -0.44 -25.98 7.09
N TYR A 294 0.21 -25.58 5.99
CA TYR A 294 1.59 -25.11 5.99
C TYR A 294 1.70 -23.63 5.60
N LYS A 295 2.10 -22.80 6.57
CA LYS A 295 2.42 -21.39 6.32
C LYS A 295 3.74 -21.28 5.56
N LYS A 296 3.65 -20.97 4.27
CA LYS A 296 4.79 -20.83 3.36
C LYS A 296 5.41 -19.45 3.38
N ARG A 297 4.65 -18.44 3.75
CA ARG A 297 5.08 -17.05 3.84
C ARG A 297 4.40 -16.37 5.02
N LYS A 298 5.07 -15.36 5.57
CA LYS A 298 4.47 -14.45 6.54
C LYS A 298 3.67 -13.37 5.81
N ILE A 299 2.42 -13.17 6.20
CA ILE A 299 1.64 -12.02 5.77
C ILE A 299 1.72 -10.96 6.86
N THR A 300 2.18 -9.75 6.53
CA THR A 300 2.05 -8.59 7.41
C THR A 300 0.90 -7.72 6.93
N ILE A 301 0.18 -7.13 7.87
CA ILE A 301 -1.03 -6.34 7.59
C ILE A 301 -0.79 -4.88 7.93
N THR A 302 -0.91 -4.04 6.91
CA THR A 302 -0.98 -2.59 7.05
C THR A 302 -2.41 -2.16 6.84
N VAL A 303 -2.95 -1.29 7.69
CA VAL A 303 -4.31 -0.76 7.52
C VAL A 303 -4.31 0.76 7.40
N GLY A 304 -5.09 1.28 6.46
CA GLY A 304 -5.31 2.72 6.26
C GLY A 304 -6.80 3.03 6.02
N ALA A 305 -7.22 4.24 6.38
CA ALA A 305 -8.58 4.73 6.15
C ALA A 305 -8.56 5.68 4.96
N ALA A 306 -9.14 5.31 3.82
CA ALA A 306 -9.05 6.06 2.57
C ALA A 306 -10.37 6.77 2.20
N ILE A 307 -10.91 7.54 3.15
CA ILE A 307 -12.18 8.26 3.00
C ILE A 307 -11.94 9.62 2.34
N ILE A 308 -12.70 9.94 1.29
CA ILE A 308 -12.66 11.27 0.68
C ILE A 308 -13.37 12.31 1.57
N PRO A 309 -12.96 13.59 1.55
CA PRO A 309 -13.54 14.62 2.43
C PRO A 309 -15.07 14.75 2.30
N GLN A 310 -15.62 14.53 1.11
CA GLN A 310 -17.07 14.57 0.87
C GLN A 310 -17.85 13.48 1.62
N GLN A 311 -17.19 12.36 1.95
CA GLN A 311 -17.79 11.23 2.65
C GLN A 311 -17.49 11.26 4.15
N ALA A 312 -16.55 12.10 4.61
CA ALA A 312 -16.13 12.14 6.00
C ALA A 312 -17.30 12.28 7.01
N PRO A 313 -18.32 13.14 6.78
CA PRO A 313 -19.45 13.26 7.70
C PRO A 313 -20.27 11.96 7.83
N LEU A 314 -20.37 11.16 6.76
CA LEU A 314 -21.09 9.89 6.79
C LEU A 314 -20.37 8.83 7.62
N HIS A 315 -19.07 8.99 7.81
CA HIS A 315 -18.21 8.09 8.58
C HIS A 315 -17.91 8.61 9.99
N TYR A 316 -18.51 9.73 10.40
CA TYR A 316 -18.53 10.16 11.80
C TYR A 316 -19.57 9.34 12.55
N GLN A 317 -19.11 8.27 13.20
CA GLN A 317 -19.99 7.24 13.76
C GLN A 317 -19.39 6.69 15.05
N ALA A 318 -20.24 6.09 15.89
CA ALA A 318 -19.80 5.46 17.13
C ALA A 318 -18.84 4.28 16.86
N VAL A 319 -17.77 4.19 17.66
CA VAL A 319 -16.93 2.99 17.71
C VAL A 319 -17.60 1.90 18.55
N ASP A 320 -17.49 0.65 18.15
CA ASP A 320 -18.20 -0.49 18.76
C ASP A 320 -17.33 -1.33 19.72
N VAL A 321 -16.04 -1.01 19.82
CA VAL A 321 -15.03 -1.73 20.59
C VAL A 321 -14.09 -0.77 21.34
N GLY A 322 -13.33 -1.31 22.29
CA GLY A 322 -12.30 -0.59 23.03
C GLY A 322 -12.83 0.32 24.15
N PRO A 323 -11.94 1.04 24.85
CA PRO A 323 -12.28 1.84 26.03
C PRO A 323 -13.24 3.01 25.74
N ARG A 324 -13.32 3.44 24.48
CA ARG A 324 -14.18 4.54 24.02
C ARG A 324 -15.43 4.06 23.28
N LYS A 325 -15.81 2.78 23.43
CA LYS A 325 -17.04 2.21 22.84
C LYS A 325 -18.25 3.14 23.05
N GLY A 326 -19.00 3.38 21.98
CA GLY A 326 -20.15 4.28 21.93
C GLY A 326 -19.81 5.74 21.61
N THR A 327 -18.52 6.12 21.61
CA THR A 327 -18.10 7.48 21.24
C THR A 327 -18.08 7.66 19.74
N GLU A 328 -18.72 8.71 19.24
CA GLU A 328 -18.65 9.10 17.82
C GLU A 328 -17.27 9.62 17.47
N MET A 329 -16.75 9.16 16.34
CA MET A 329 -15.42 9.51 15.86
C MET A 329 -15.32 9.29 14.35
N CYS A 330 -14.39 10.00 13.72
CA CYS A 330 -14.12 9.85 12.29
C CYS A 330 -13.48 8.50 11.95
N ALA A 331 -13.50 8.13 10.66
CA ALA A 331 -12.94 6.88 10.17
C ALA A 331 -11.49 6.60 10.60
N LEU A 332 -10.62 7.62 10.60
CA LEU A 332 -9.23 7.47 11.02
C LEU A 332 -9.12 7.04 12.50
N ARG A 333 -9.85 7.71 13.39
CA ARG A 333 -9.84 7.40 14.83
C ARG A 333 -10.50 6.04 15.13
N ARG A 334 -11.56 5.68 14.40
CA ARG A 334 -12.17 4.34 14.47
C ARG A 334 -11.17 3.27 14.04
N LEU A 335 -10.47 3.47 12.93
CA LEU A 335 -9.47 2.52 12.43
C LEU A 335 -8.31 2.36 13.43
N ALA A 336 -7.83 3.46 14.01
CA ALA A 336 -6.81 3.42 15.05
C ALA A 336 -7.28 2.60 16.26
N THR A 337 -8.52 2.80 16.70
CA THR A 337 -9.13 2.00 17.77
C THR A 337 -9.19 0.52 17.41
N TYR A 338 -9.66 0.16 16.21
CA TYR A 338 -9.73 -1.23 15.74
C TYR A 338 -8.35 -1.89 15.68
N ALA A 339 -7.35 -1.21 15.11
CA ALA A 339 -5.99 -1.71 15.01
C ALA A 339 -5.37 -1.98 16.40
N CYS A 340 -5.69 -1.15 17.39
CA CYS A 340 -5.19 -1.27 18.77
C CYS A 340 -5.82 -2.41 19.58
N GLN A 341 -6.90 -3.03 19.13
CA GLN A 341 -7.55 -4.09 19.89
C GLN A 341 -6.71 -5.38 19.91
N PRO A 342 -6.70 -6.13 21.02
CA PRO A 342 -6.09 -7.46 21.07
C PRO A 342 -6.68 -8.39 20.01
N GLY A 343 -5.81 -9.07 19.26
CA GLY A 343 -6.25 -9.99 18.20
C GLY A 343 -6.65 -9.32 16.89
N SER A 344 -6.44 -8.00 16.73
CA SER A 344 -6.69 -7.28 15.48
C SER A 344 -5.91 -7.85 14.28
N GLY A 345 -4.77 -8.51 14.50
CA GLY A 345 -3.92 -9.05 13.44
C GLY A 345 -3.17 -7.97 12.63
N VAL A 346 -3.27 -6.70 13.02
CA VAL A 346 -2.60 -5.56 12.39
C VAL A 346 -1.14 -5.47 12.82
N ASP A 347 -0.25 -5.28 11.86
CA ASP A 347 1.18 -5.06 12.11
C ASP A 347 1.52 -3.55 12.04
N ILE A 348 0.95 -2.84 11.07
CA ILE A 348 1.17 -1.41 10.81
C ILE A 348 -0.16 -0.65 10.75
N LEU A 349 -0.28 0.40 11.57
CA LEU A 349 -1.35 1.40 11.45
C LEU A 349 -0.85 2.56 10.59
N ARG A 350 -1.34 2.67 9.35
CA ARG A 350 -0.96 3.69 8.38
C ARG A 350 -1.94 4.85 8.41
N VAL A 351 -1.39 6.07 8.45
CA VAL A 351 -2.13 7.33 8.40
C VAL A 351 -1.45 8.31 7.44
N GLY A 352 -2.17 9.23 6.82
CA GLY A 352 -1.51 10.37 6.18
C GLY A 352 -2.34 11.02 5.09
N MET A 353 -1.82 12.11 4.54
CA MET A 353 -2.50 12.94 3.57
C MET A 353 -2.74 12.23 2.22
N GLU A 354 -2.04 11.13 1.94
CA GLU A 354 -2.37 10.26 0.82
C GLU A 354 -3.79 9.70 0.92
N ASP A 355 -4.18 9.30 2.12
CA ASP A 355 -5.43 8.59 2.40
C ASP A 355 -6.53 9.57 2.86
N THR A 356 -6.17 10.46 3.80
CA THR A 356 -7.05 11.47 4.42
C THR A 356 -6.33 12.82 4.52
N PRO A 357 -6.31 13.66 3.47
CA PRO A 357 -5.65 14.99 3.46
C PRO A 357 -6.41 16.08 4.25
N TYR A 358 -7.15 15.68 5.28
CA TYR A 358 -8.00 16.56 6.06
C TYR A 358 -8.17 16.02 7.48
N GLY A 359 -8.40 16.93 8.43
CA GLY A 359 -8.80 16.59 9.78
C GLY A 359 -10.32 16.56 9.91
N VAL A 360 -10.79 15.88 10.95
CA VAL A 360 -12.20 15.89 11.36
C VAL A 360 -12.27 16.30 12.82
N GLY A 361 -12.99 17.37 13.11
CA GLY A 361 -13.18 17.87 14.47
C GLY A 361 -14.19 17.05 15.29
N GLU A 362 -14.42 17.47 16.53
CA GLU A 362 -15.32 16.78 17.47
C GLU A 362 -16.80 16.85 17.07
N GLY A 363 -17.18 17.77 16.18
CA GLY A 363 -18.53 17.87 15.61
C GLY A 363 -18.69 17.15 14.27
N GLY A 364 -17.66 16.43 13.80
CA GLY A 364 -17.65 15.79 12.48
C GLY A 364 -17.34 16.75 11.33
N GLU A 365 -16.96 18.00 11.61
CA GLU A 365 -16.58 18.99 10.61
C GLU A 365 -15.22 18.70 10.00
N VAL A 366 -15.10 18.89 8.68
CA VAL A 366 -13.86 18.71 7.93
C VAL A 366 -13.03 20.01 7.98
N HIS A 367 -11.71 19.90 8.17
CA HIS A 367 -10.78 21.03 8.13
C HIS A 367 -9.44 20.65 7.47
N MET A 368 -8.66 21.66 7.07
CA MET A 368 -7.30 21.45 6.57
C MET A 368 -6.41 20.87 7.67
N CYS A 369 -5.56 19.90 7.32
CA CYS A 369 -4.53 19.38 8.21
C CYS A 369 -3.24 19.05 7.45
N ASP A 370 -2.23 18.59 8.20
CA ASP A 370 -1.03 17.96 7.67
C ASP A 370 -0.78 16.56 8.27
N ASN A 371 0.27 15.88 7.82
CA ASN A 371 0.61 14.53 8.30
C ASN A 371 0.94 14.50 9.80
N ARG A 372 1.51 15.58 10.35
CA ARG A 372 1.84 15.66 11.77
C ARG A 372 0.57 15.65 12.61
N GLN A 373 -0.40 16.50 12.29
CA GLN A 373 -1.68 16.55 12.99
C GLN A 373 -2.45 15.23 12.90
N LEU A 374 -2.43 14.58 11.74
CA LEU A 374 -3.07 13.26 11.57
C LEU A 374 -2.39 12.18 12.42
N MET A 375 -1.06 12.22 12.53
CA MET A 375 -0.30 11.31 13.40
C MET A 375 -0.63 11.57 14.88
N GLU A 376 -0.76 12.83 15.29
CA GLU A 376 -1.16 13.20 16.65
C GLU A 376 -2.55 12.65 17.01
N TYR A 377 -3.53 12.67 16.08
CA TYR A 377 -4.84 12.05 16.30
C TYR A 377 -4.75 10.54 16.54
N VAL A 378 -3.89 9.86 15.77
CA VAL A 378 -3.68 8.41 15.93
C VAL A 378 -2.99 8.10 17.25
N LEU A 379 -1.95 8.86 17.62
CA LEU A 379 -1.24 8.70 18.88
C LEU A 379 -2.16 8.90 20.09
N GLU A 380 -3.09 9.85 20.00
CA GLU A 380 -4.12 10.06 21.02
C GLU A 380 -5.00 8.81 21.18
N GLU A 381 -5.51 8.25 20.09
CA GLU A 381 -6.33 7.03 20.12
C GLU A 381 -5.56 5.80 20.59
N MET A 382 -4.29 5.66 20.20
CA MET A 382 -3.41 4.62 20.74
C MET A 382 -3.25 4.76 22.26
N GLY A 383 -3.08 5.98 22.75
CA GLY A 383 -3.01 6.30 24.18
C GLY A 383 -4.27 5.87 24.93
N TYR A 384 -5.46 6.19 24.40
CA TYR A 384 -6.73 5.73 24.99
C TYR A 384 -6.85 4.20 25.04
N ASN A 385 -6.22 3.48 24.10
CA ASN A 385 -6.20 2.02 24.05
C ASN A 385 -5.00 1.39 24.79
N ASN A 386 -4.17 2.19 25.47
CA ASN A 386 -2.96 1.74 26.16
C ASN A 386 -1.98 0.99 25.23
N VAL A 387 -1.89 1.42 23.97
CA VAL A 387 -0.94 0.93 22.97
C VAL A 387 0.11 2.01 22.71
N ALA A 388 1.38 1.63 22.63
CA ALA A 388 2.47 2.55 22.27
C ALA A 388 2.95 2.32 20.83
N PRO A 389 3.56 3.31 20.18
CA PRO A 389 4.34 3.09 18.97
C PRO A 389 5.48 2.10 19.25
N GLU A 390 5.67 1.12 18.37
CA GLU A 390 6.83 0.24 18.39
C GLU A 390 8.07 1.01 17.89
N LEU A 391 9.05 1.20 18.76
CA LEU A 391 10.27 1.95 18.46
C LEU A 391 11.51 1.06 18.41
N ASN A 392 11.42 -0.19 18.89
CA ASN A 392 12.56 -1.10 18.92
C ASN A 392 12.81 -1.67 17.51
N PRO A 393 13.97 -1.38 16.88
CA PRO A 393 14.27 -1.85 15.53
C PRO A 393 14.24 -3.38 15.39
N GLU A 394 14.68 -4.12 16.41
CA GLU A 394 14.67 -5.59 16.36
C GLU A 394 13.24 -6.15 16.41
N ALA A 395 12.37 -5.56 17.23
CA ALA A 395 10.97 -5.94 17.30
C ALA A 395 10.25 -5.67 15.97
N ILE A 396 10.57 -4.53 15.32
CA ILE A 396 10.05 -4.17 13.99
C ILE A 396 10.54 -5.19 12.94
N ILE A 397 11.83 -5.50 12.92
CA ILE A 397 12.43 -6.48 12.01
C ILE A 397 11.74 -7.83 12.15
N ASN A 398 11.59 -8.33 13.38
CA ASN A 398 10.97 -9.63 13.64
C ASN A 398 9.48 -9.62 13.28
N ARG A 399 8.75 -8.55 13.63
CA ARG A 399 7.34 -8.38 13.26
C ARG A 399 7.15 -8.36 11.76
N MET A 400 8.04 -7.68 11.05
CA MET A 400 8.00 -7.60 9.59
C MET A 400 8.61 -8.83 8.89
N GLY A 401 9.17 -9.80 9.62
CA GLY A 401 9.79 -11.00 9.04
C GLY A 401 11.06 -10.71 8.23
N LEU A 402 11.77 -9.61 8.56
CA LEU A 402 12.97 -9.19 7.82
C LEU A 402 14.20 -10.05 8.18
N ASP A 403 14.16 -10.74 9.32
CA ASP A 403 15.14 -11.71 9.79
C ASP A 403 15.28 -12.90 8.84
N ILE A 404 14.15 -13.46 8.37
CA ILE A 404 14.09 -14.58 7.43
C ILE A 404 14.87 -14.27 6.14
N VAL A 405 14.82 -13.01 5.68
CA VAL A 405 15.46 -12.58 4.43
C VAL A 405 16.92 -12.16 4.63
N ARG A 406 17.25 -11.58 5.79
CA ARG A 406 18.62 -11.14 6.11
C ARG A 406 19.61 -12.30 6.05
N ASP A 407 19.22 -13.49 6.48
CA ASP A 407 20.16 -14.61 6.53
C ASP A 407 20.36 -15.29 5.17
N GLU A 408 19.31 -15.47 4.36
CA GLU A 408 19.43 -16.21 3.09
C GLU A 408 19.87 -15.34 1.90
N HIS A 409 19.37 -14.10 1.80
CA HIS A 409 19.63 -13.24 0.64
C HIS A 409 20.87 -12.36 0.76
N LEU A 410 21.30 -11.95 1.97
CA LEU A 410 22.58 -11.27 2.12
C LEU A 410 23.75 -12.22 1.85
N ILE A 411 23.62 -13.52 2.17
CA ILE A 411 24.64 -14.52 1.82
C ILE A 411 24.73 -14.64 0.29
N ALA A 412 23.60 -14.72 -0.42
CA ALA A 412 23.57 -14.78 -1.88
C ALA A 412 24.04 -13.47 -2.56
N GLN A 413 23.66 -12.30 -2.05
CA GLN A 413 24.11 -10.99 -2.55
C GLN A 413 25.59 -10.74 -2.28
N ARG A 414 26.12 -11.16 -1.13
CA ARG A 414 27.57 -11.07 -0.85
C ARG A 414 28.38 -11.98 -1.76
N GLN A 415 27.81 -13.11 -2.20
CA GLN A 415 28.45 -13.99 -3.18
C GLN A 415 28.31 -13.48 -4.63
N ARG A 416 27.27 -12.70 -4.95
CA ARG A 416 26.98 -12.21 -6.32
C ARG A 416 26.33 -10.81 -6.33
N PRO A 417 27.06 -9.74 -5.97
CA PRO A 417 26.49 -8.41 -5.75
C PRO A 417 25.92 -7.72 -7.00
N LEU A 418 26.17 -8.25 -8.19
CA LEU A 418 25.70 -7.70 -9.48
C LEU A 418 24.70 -8.62 -10.19
N GLY A 419 24.20 -9.67 -9.52
CA GLY A 419 23.43 -10.73 -10.17
C GLY A 419 24.28 -11.50 -11.19
N ILE A 420 23.75 -12.60 -11.69
CA ILE A 420 24.32 -13.22 -12.89
C ILE A 420 24.00 -12.23 -14.02
N SER A 421 25.01 -11.51 -14.53
CA SER A 421 24.96 -11.11 -15.93
C SER A 421 24.87 -12.40 -16.73
N GLY A 422 23.63 -12.80 -17.05
CA GLY A 422 23.38 -13.91 -17.96
C GLY A 422 24.27 -13.68 -19.16
N SER A 423 25.11 -14.68 -19.43
CA SER A 423 25.99 -14.74 -20.58
C SER A 423 25.37 -14.06 -21.80
N ALA A 424 26.09 -13.12 -22.38
CA ALA A 424 25.86 -12.66 -23.74
C ALA A 424 25.75 -13.91 -24.65
N GLY A 425 24.53 -14.27 -25.02
CA GLY A 425 24.24 -15.55 -25.65
C GLY A 425 22.75 -15.85 -25.77
N ALA A 426 21.93 -14.84 -26.06
CA ALA A 426 20.55 -15.02 -26.49
C ALA A 426 20.10 -13.83 -27.36
N PHE A 427 20.92 -13.50 -28.35
CA PHE A 427 20.52 -12.75 -29.54
C PHE A 427 21.26 -13.35 -30.74
N GLN A 428 20.77 -14.52 -31.18
CA GLN A 428 20.76 -14.98 -32.56
C GLN A 428 19.45 -15.70 -32.80
#